data_AF-A0A2V8QNA6-F1
#
_entry.id   AF-A0A2V8QNA6-F1
#
_cell.length_a   1.000
_cell.length_b   1.000
_cell.length_c   1.000
_cell.angle_alpha   90.00
_cell.angle_beta   90.00
_cell.angle_gamma   90.00
#
_symmetry.space_group_name_H-M   'P 1'
#
loop_
_entity.id
_entity.type
_entity.pdbx_description
1 polymer ?
#
loop_
_entity_poly.entity_id
_entity_poly.type
_entity_poly.pdbx_seq_one_letter_code
_entity_poly.pdbx_strand_id
1 'polypeptide(L)' 'MRRAAKLRRDFYTRGDTLAVARDLLGKRLVVPAPTGERVSGRIVEVEAYCGVGD' A
#
# COMPACT_ATOMS: atom_id res chain seq x y z
N MET A 1 -20.56 -0.29 -6.31
CA MET A 1 -19.10 -0.36 -6.07
C MET A 1 -18.84 -1.18 -4.81
N ARG A 2 -18.13 -2.32 -4.91
CA ARG A 2 -17.73 -3.07 -3.70
C ARG A 2 -16.72 -2.24 -2.92
N ARG A 3 -16.91 -2.12 -1.61
CA ARG A 3 -15.94 -1.48 -0.71
C ARG A 3 -14.70 -2.38 -0.68
N ALA A 4 -13.58 -1.91 -1.23
CA ALA A 4 -12.33 -2.65 -1.14
C ALA A 4 -11.91 -2.76 0.34
N ALA A 5 -11.61 -3.98 0.79
CA ALA A 5 -11.14 -4.21 2.14
C ALA A 5 -9.73 -3.63 2.34
N LYS A 6 -9.43 -3.19 3.57
CA LYS A 6 -8.06 -2.83 3.94
C LYS A 6 -7.17 -4.07 3.73
N LEU A 7 -6.00 -3.87 3.12
CA LEU A 7 -5.02 -4.94 2.98
C LEU A 7 -4.66 -5.48 4.38
N ARG A 8 -4.62 -6.81 4.50
CA ARG A 8 -4.29 -7.50 5.75
C ARG A 8 -2.79 -7.39 6.05
N ARG A 9 -2.40 -7.68 7.31
CA ARG A 9 -1.00 -7.56 7.77
C ARG A 9 -0.05 -8.44 6.95
N ASP A 10 -0.50 -9.63 6.58
CA ASP A 10 0.24 -10.60 5.75
C ASP A 10 0.67 -10.06 4.39
N PHE A 11 -0.08 -9.12 3.79
CA PHE A 11 0.34 -8.41 2.58
C PHE A 11 1.67 -7.67 2.78
N TYR A 12 1.84 -7.04 3.95
CA TYR A 12 2.98 -6.17 4.27
C TYR A 12 4.17 -6.90 4.87
N THR A 13 3.99 -8.10 5.40
CA THR A 13 5.04 -8.87 6.10
C THR A 13 5.65 -9.96 5.23
N ARG A 14 5.47 -9.89 3.90
CA ARG A 14 6.16 -10.77 2.95
C ARG A 14 7.65 -10.45 2.95
N GLY A 15 8.49 -11.47 2.83
CA GLY A 15 9.95 -11.31 2.80
C GLY A 15 10.48 -10.75 1.48
N ASP A 16 9.68 -10.74 0.41
CA ASP A 16 10.05 -10.20 -0.90
C ASP A 16 9.58 -8.75 -1.03
N THR A 17 10.49 -7.81 -0.77
CA THR A 17 10.22 -6.36 -0.86
C THR A 17 9.86 -5.92 -2.29
N LEU A 18 10.48 -6.51 -3.32
CA LEU A 18 10.22 -6.17 -4.72
C LEU A 18 8.80 -6.57 -5.14
N ALA A 19 8.34 -7.75 -4.72
CA ALA A 19 6.96 -8.18 -4.97
C ALA A 19 5.96 -7.28 -4.23
N VAL A 20 6.24 -6.91 -2.98
CA VAL A 20 5.38 -5.98 -2.22
C VAL A 20 5.28 -4.63 -2.92
N ALA A 21 6.39 -4.06 -3.38
CA ALA A 21 6.41 -2.79 -4.10
C ALA A 21 5.56 -2.85 -5.37
N ARG A 22 5.79 -3.85 -6.24
CA ARG A 22 5.02 -4.03 -7.48
C ARG A 22 3.52 -4.19 -7.20
N ASP A 23 3.16 -4.95 -6.18
CA ASP A 23 1.76 -5.19 -5.81
C ASP A 23 1.07 -3.96 -5.20
N LEU A 24 1.82 -2.98 -4.68
CA LEU A 24 1.29 -1.71 -4.20
C LEU A 24 0.82 -0.81 -5.35
N LEU A 25 1.37 -0.95 -6.56
CA LEU A 25 0.94 -0.17 -7.70
C LEU A 25 -0.56 -0.38 -7.98
N GLY A 26 -1.26 0.72 -8.14
CA GLY A 26 -2.71 0.76 -8.34
C GLY A 26 -3.55 0.56 -7.08
N LYS A 27 -2.95 0.27 -5.91
CA LYS A 27 -3.68 0.25 -4.64
C LYS A 27 -4.07 1.66 -4.20
N ARG A 28 -5.08 1.75 -3.34
CA ARG A 28 -5.61 3.03 -2.84
C ARG A 28 -5.09 3.29 -1.44
N LEU A 29 -4.29 4.33 -1.28
CA LEU A 29 -3.95 4.86 0.04
C LEU A 29 -5.13 5.69 0.53
N VAL A 30 -5.57 5.46 1.75
CA VAL A 30 -6.72 6.14 2.35
C VAL A 30 -6.29 6.73 3.69
N VAL A 31 -6.42 8.04 3.82
CA VAL A 31 -6.15 8.79 5.05
C VAL A 31 -7.50 9.22 5.64
N PRO A 32 -7.90 8.67 6.79
CA PRO A 32 -9.12 9.12 7.47
C PRO A 32 -8.89 10.50 8.10
N ALA A 33 -9.85 11.41 7.94
CA ALA A 33 -9.88 12.68 8.66
C ALA A 33 -10.56 12.50 10.04
N PRO A 34 -10.18 13.32 11.05
CA PRO A 34 -10.83 13.29 12.36
C PRO A 34 -12.34 13.53 12.31
N THR A 35 -12.81 14.26 11.30
CA THR A 35 -14.22 14.64 11.10
C THR A 35 -15.04 13.63 10.29
N GLY A 36 -14.48 12.49 9.92
CA GLY A 36 -15.16 11.43 9.17
C GLY A 36 -15.02 11.51 7.64
N GLU A 37 -14.55 12.64 7.12
CA GLU A 37 -14.10 12.74 5.72
C GLU A 37 -12.85 11.89 5.47
N ARG A 38 -12.53 11.62 4.20
CA ARG A 38 -11.34 10.83 3.84
C ARG A 38 -10.67 11.43 2.62
N VAL A 39 -9.35 11.53 2.67
CA VAL A 39 -8.52 11.78 1.49
C VAL A 39 -8.00 10.44 0.98
N SER A 40 -7.91 10.29 -0.34
CA SER A 40 -7.37 9.07 -0.93
C SER A 40 -6.61 9.35 -2.21
N GLY A 41 -5.58 8.54 -2.47
CA GLY A 41 -4.81 8.55 -3.70
C GLY A 41 -4.61 7.14 -4.24
N ARG A 42 -4.44 7.02 -5.57
CA ARG A 42 -3.95 5.79 -6.20
C ARG A 42 -2.42 5.82 -6.15
N ILE A 43 -1.81 4.73 -5.70
CA ILE A 43 -0.36 4.56 -5.75
C ILE A 43 0.02 4.37 -7.22
N VAL A 44 0.78 5.31 -7.75
CA VAL A 44 1.26 5.30 -9.16
C VAL A 44 2.75 5.06 -9.28
N GLU A 45 3.49 5.21 -8.18
CA GLU A 45 4.93 5.07 -8.11
C GLU A 45 5.29 4.43 -6.75
N VAL A 46 6.34 3.61 -6.76
CA VAL A 46 6.88 2.90 -5.60
C VAL A 46 8.38 2.72 -5.78
N GLU A 47 9.09 2.65 -4.66
CA GLU A 47 10.51 2.29 -4.61
C GLU A 47 10.67 1.14 -3.60
N ALA A 48 11.57 0.20 -3.89
CA ALA A 48 11.90 -0.91 -3.01
C ALA A 48 13.31 -0.68 -2.45
N TYR A 49 13.46 -0.88 -1.14
CA TYR A 49 14.73 -0.87 -0.44
C TYR A 49 14.94 -2.27 0.17
N CYS A 50 15.85 -3.04 -0.41
CA CYS A 50 16.05 -4.47 -0.17
C CYS A 50 17.04 -4.76 0.97
N GLY A 51 17.49 -3.73 1.68
CA GLY A 51 18.33 -3.85 2.88
C GLY A 51 19.81 -3.63 2.59
N VAL A 52 20.68 -4.36 3.30
CA VAL A 52 22.13 -4.10 3.34
C VAL A 52 22.83 -4.27 1.98
N GLY A 53 22.25 -5.03 1.05
CA GLY A 53 22.83 -5.32 -0.26
C GLY A 53 22.17 -4.60 -1.44
N ASP A 54 21.29 -3.64 -1.18
CA ASP A 54 20.62 -2.81 -2.20
C ASP A 54 21.36 -1.48 -2.40
#